data_AF-A0A381RV99-F1
#
_entry.id   AF-A0A381RV99-F1
#
_cell.length_a   1.000
_cell.length_b   1.000
_cell.length_c   1.000
_cell.angle_alpha   90.00
_cell.angle_beta   90.00
_cell.angle_gamma   90.00
#
_symmetry.space_group_name_H-M   'P 1'
#
loop_
_entity.id
_entity.type
_entity.pdbx_description
1 polymer ?
#
loop_
_entity_poly.entity_id
_entity_poly.type
_entity_poly.pdbx_seq_one_letter_code
_entity_poly.pdbx_strand_id
1 'polypeptide(L)'
;VESCGDLNSNRDINIVMKTSSDNGETWSNIKRIVDYPLGESASDPSIIIDQITNEIFLFFNYMDLDNNKDIYLLKYIKSKDNGLTWSSPKDITNEITKPEWSKDFMFITSGRGYQASDGTLLHCLVNLHNGTHVFGSKDHGKSWFLAETPVIPGDESKIIELKNKNWMVNSRVNGKGYRYSHVSSDMGKTWGSQQRNDLIDPGCNASLINYDGDVLLFSNVSDNKNRVNLVIRMSLDQGISWSTPKSIYKGEAAYSSMTILKNGDIGIFFEKDNYTKNVFVKFSLKWVKSL
;
A
#
# COMPACT_ATOMS: atom_id res chain seq x y z
N VAL A 1 3.85 9.08 -13.27
CA VAL A 1 4.80 8.74 -12.20
C VAL A 1 5.06 7.28 -12.32
N GLU A 2 6.21 6.98 -12.90
CA GLU A 2 6.82 5.66 -12.86
C GLU A 2 7.13 5.38 -11.39
N SER A 3 6.95 4.14 -10.95
CA SER A 3 7.12 3.67 -9.56
C SER A 3 8.60 3.75 -9.14
N CYS A 4 9.05 2.95 -8.15
CA CYS A 4 10.43 2.74 -7.67
C CYS A 4 11.65 2.99 -8.62
N GLY A 5 11.48 3.13 -9.93
CA GLY A 5 12.49 3.58 -10.89
C GLY A 5 13.00 4.99 -10.62
N ASP A 6 12.29 5.77 -9.80
CA ASP A 6 12.82 7.00 -9.22
C ASP A 6 14.15 6.75 -8.47
N LEU A 7 14.31 5.58 -7.82
CA LEU A 7 15.56 5.21 -7.13
C LEU A 7 16.75 5.02 -8.07
N ASN A 8 16.55 4.77 -9.37
CA ASN A 8 17.66 4.54 -10.31
C ASN A 8 18.37 5.83 -10.74
N SER A 9 17.72 6.97 -10.52
CA SER A 9 18.13 8.26 -11.08
C SER A 9 18.17 9.38 -10.07
N ASN A 10 17.31 9.33 -9.05
CA ASN A 10 17.27 10.33 -8.00
C ASN A 10 18.17 9.90 -6.84
N ARG A 11 19.09 10.81 -6.46
CA ARG A 11 20.10 10.59 -5.42
C ARG A 11 19.71 11.15 -4.05
N ASP A 12 18.52 11.75 -3.91
CA ASP A 12 18.02 12.37 -2.68
C ASP A 12 16.51 12.18 -2.53
N ILE A 13 16.08 10.91 -2.39
CA ILE A 13 14.72 10.57 -1.95
C ILE A 13 14.79 10.06 -0.52
N ASN A 14 14.02 10.69 0.35
CA ASN A 14 13.98 10.42 1.78
C ASN A 14 12.53 10.35 2.29
N ILE A 15 12.32 9.74 3.45
CA ILE A 15 10.98 9.52 4.00
C ILE A 15 10.68 10.51 5.09
N VAL A 16 9.58 11.23 4.89
CA VAL A 16 9.05 12.21 5.84
C VAL A 16 7.74 11.74 6.45
N MET A 17 7.47 12.20 7.67
CA MET A 17 6.25 11.91 8.41
C MET A 17 5.70 13.17 9.08
N LYS A 18 4.37 13.21 9.16
CA LYS A 18 3.61 14.03 10.11
C LYS A 18 2.70 13.14 10.92
N THR A 19 2.42 13.52 12.17
CA THR A 19 1.50 12.82 13.06
C THR A 19 0.34 13.72 13.46
N SER A 20 -0.83 13.14 13.69
CA SER A 20 -2.00 13.81 14.24
C SER A 20 -2.54 13.02 15.42
N SER A 21 -2.93 13.73 16.49
CA SER A 21 -3.54 13.15 17.70
C SER A 21 -5.01 13.53 17.87
N ASP A 22 -5.60 14.22 16.90
CA ASP A 22 -6.93 14.83 16.96
C ASP A 22 -7.81 14.44 15.76
N ASN A 23 -7.65 13.22 15.26
CA ASN A 23 -8.37 12.70 14.08
C ASN A 23 -8.12 13.53 12.81
N GLY A 24 -6.88 14.00 12.62
CA GLY A 24 -6.43 14.68 11.40
C GLY A 24 -6.83 16.15 11.28
N GLU A 25 -7.27 16.79 12.37
CA GLU A 25 -7.59 18.23 12.40
C GLU A 25 -6.32 19.06 12.36
N THR A 26 -5.33 18.70 13.18
CA THR A 26 -4.01 19.31 13.19
C THR A 26 -2.92 18.27 13.00
N TRP A 27 -1.79 18.73 12.48
CA TRP A 27 -0.66 17.89 12.14
C TRP A 27 0.62 18.49 12.72
N SER A 28 1.50 17.62 13.20
CA SER A 28 2.85 18.01 13.60
C SER A 28 3.60 18.70 12.46
N ASN A 29 4.72 19.34 12.81
CA ASN A 29 5.74 19.66 11.83
C ASN A 29 6.23 18.38 11.13
N ILE A 30 6.65 18.54 9.88
CA ILE A 30 7.23 17.46 9.09
C ILE A 30 8.56 17.03 9.71
N LYS A 31 8.79 15.73 9.80
CA LYS A 31 10.05 15.13 10.27
C LYS A 31 10.57 14.17 9.23
N ARG A 32 11.88 14.17 8.96
CA ARG A 32 12.52 13.08 8.24
C ARG A 32 12.72 11.92 9.21
N ILE A 33 12.19 10.75 8.85
CA ILE A 33 12.28 9.52 9.65
C ILE A 33 13.21 8.49 8.99
N VAL A 34 13.46 8.66 7.69
CA VAL A 34 14.58 8.06 6.96
C VAL A 34 15.26 9.22 6.24
N ASP A 35 16.54 9.45 6.53
CA ASP A 35 17.34 10.59 6.08
C ASP A 35 18.74 10.09 5.70
N TYR A 36 18.81 9.44 4.55
CA TYR A 36 20.06 8.97 3.96
C TYR A 36 20.84 10.13 3.33
N PRO A 37 22.19 10.03 3.26
CA PRO A 37 23.01 11.02 2.59
C PRO A 37 22.79 11.01 1.07
N LEU A 38 23.23 12.09 0.41
CA LEU A 38 23.23 12.16 -1.05
C LEU A 38 23.94 10.95 -1.67
N GLY A 39 23.28 10.28 -2.61
CA GLY A 39 23.76 9.04 -3.24
C GLY A 39 23.01 7.80 -2.76
N GLU A 40 22.36 7.87 -1.61
CA GLU A 40 21.48 6.84 -1.07
C GLU A 40 20.04 7.35 -1.07
N SER A 41 19.07 6.49 -1.36
CA SER A 41 17.67 6.90 -1.47
C SER A 41 16.70 5.84 -0.99
N ALA A 42 15.60 6.30 -0.40
CA ALA A 42 14.52 5.49 0.13
C ALA A 42 13.15 5.99 -0.35
N SER A 43 12.33 5.11 -0.94
CA SER A 43 11.06 5.45 -1.57
C SER A 43 9.90 4.53 -1.17
N ASP A 44 8.71 4.85 -1.70
CA ASP A 44 7.49 4.05 -1.62
C ASP A 44 7.14 3.56 -0.20
N PRO A 45 7.05 4.47 0.79
CA PRO A 45 6.77 4.10 2.16
C PRO A 45 5.43 3.37 2.26
N SER A 46 5.40 2.33 3.08
CA SER A 46 4.18 1.62 3.43
C SER A 46 4.17 1.18 4.88
N ILE A 47 2.99 1.11 5.49
CA ILE A 47 2.83 0.86 6.92
C ILE A 47 2.04 -0.42 7.18
N ILE A 48 2.48 -1.19 8.18
CA ILE A 48 1.67 -2.18 8.89
C ILE A 48 1.64 -1.79 10.37
N ILE A 49 0.45 -1.78 10.96
CA ILE A 49 0.29 -1.64 12.41
C ILE A 49 -0.02 -3.03 12.94
N ASP A 50 0.84 -3.56 13.79
CA ASP A 50 0.56 -4.78 14.53
C ASP A 50 -0.30 -4.43 15.75
N GLN A 51 -1.58 -4.75 15.68
CA GLN A 51 -2.57 -4.45 16.72
C GLN A 51 -2.37 -5.29 17.99
N ILE A 52 -1.59 -6.38 17.93
CA ILE A 52 -1.31 -7.23 19.09
C ILE A 52 -0.16 -6.63 19.90
N THR A 53 0.90 -6.16 19.24
CA THR A 53 2.08 -5.58 19.90
C THR A 53 2.04 -4.05 20.00
N ASN A 54 1.14 -3.40 19.28
CA ASN A 54 1.11 -1.95 19.03
C ASN A 54 2.39 -1.41 18.37
N GLU A 55 3.17 -2.26 17.70
CA GLU A 55 4.31 -1.82 16.90
C GLU A 55 3.85 -1.31 15.52
N ILE A 56 4.46 -0.23 15.06
CA ILE A 56 4.30 0.28 13.70
C ILE A 56 5.52 -0.14 12.90
N PHE A 57 5.32 -0.89 11.82
CA PHE A 57 6.34 -1.19 10.83
C PHE A 57 6.17 -0.24 9.64
N LEU A 58 7.23 0.47 9.28
CA LEU A 58 7.30 1.27 8.07
C LEU A 58 8.33 0.67 7.12
N PHE A 59 7.85 0.09 6.04
CA PHE A 59 8.63 -0.49 4.97
C PHE A 59 8.97 0.55 3.92
N PHE A 60 10.10 0.37 3.28
CA PHE A 60 10.55 1.20 2.17
C PHE A 60 11.52 0.46 1.28
N ASN A 61 11.63 0.93 0.05
CA ASN A 61 12.60 0.44 -0.93
C ASN A 61 13.84 1.34 -0.87
N TYR A 62 15.03 0.75 -0.97
CA TYR A 62 16.29 1.46 -0.81
C TYR A 62 17.25 1.15 -1.95
N MET A 63 18.02 2.15 -2.38
CA MET A 63 19.16 1.99 -3.27
C MET A 63 20.33 2.87 -2.83
N ASP A 64 21.54 2.30 -2.90
CA ASP A 64 22.80 3.04 -2.83
C ASP A 64 23.31 3.23 -4.27
N LEU A 65 23.05 4.39 -4.86
CA LEU A 65 23.39 4.67 -6.26
C LEU A 65 24.89 4.84 -6.47
N ASP A 66 25.66 5.12 -5.41
CA ASP A 66 27.09 5.40 -5.50
C ASP A 66 27.91 4.11 -5.44
N ASN A 67 27.52 3.14 -4.61
CA ASN A 67 28.26 1.89 -4.41
C ASN A 67 27.57 0.66 -5.00
N ASN A 68 26.23 0.64 -5.10
CA ASN A 68 25.45 -0.56 -5.46
C ASN A 68 24.25 -0.21 -6.36
N LYS A 69 24.50 0.54 -7.43
CA LYS A 69 23.46 0.88 -8.40
C LYS A 69 22.77 -0.37 -8.94
N ASP A 70 21.46 -0.26 -9.16
CA ASP A 70 20.57 -1.33 -9.65
C ASP A 70 20.39 -2.51 -8.68
N ILE A 71 20.82 -2.37 -7.43
CA ILE A 71 20.54 -3.31 -6.34
C ILE A 71 19.45 -2.72 -5.44
N TYR A 72 18.25 -3.29 -5.52
CA TYR A 72 17.10 -2.89 -4.72
C TYR A 72 17.10 -3.64 -3.39
N LEU A 73 17.17 -2.90 -2.28
CA LEU A 73 17.05 -3.46 -0.93
C LEU A 73 15.68 -3.11 -0.34
N LEU A 74 15.13 -4.07 0.41
CA LEU A 74 13.81 -3.98 1.01
C LEU A 74 14.00 -3.89 2.52
N LYS A 75 13.71 -2.71 3.08
CA LYS A 75 14.02 -2.39 4.47
C LYS A 75 12.77 -1.98 5.22
N TYR A 76 12.84 -2.04 6.54
CA TYR A 76 11.86 -1.40 7.41
C TYR A 76 12.50 -0.73 8.62
N ILE A 77 11.83 0.28 9.15
CA ILE A 77 12.03 0.81 10.51
C ILE A 77 10.77 0.53 11.32
N LYS A 78 10.89 0.44 12.65
CA LYS A 78 9.72 0.26 13.51
C LYS A 78 9.66 1.21 14.69
N SER A 79 8.45 1.50 15.14
CA SER A 79 8.16 2.33 16.30
C SER A 79 7.32 1.57 17.32
N LYS A 80 7.62 1.80 18.60
CA LYS A 80 6.88 1.26 19.78
C LYS A 80 6.10 2.35 20.53
N ASP A 81 6.20 3.59 20.07
CA ASP A 81 5.71 4.79 20.77
C ASP A 81 4.83 5.66 19.86
N ASN A 82 4.03 5.00 19.02
CA ASN A 82 3.08 5.65 18.09
C ASN A 82 3.74 6.58 17.06
N GLY A 83 4.93 6.22 16.58
CA GLY A 83 5.66 6.95 15.53
C GLY A 83 6.47 8.13 16.04
N LEU A 84 6.67 8.26 17.36
CA LEU A 84 7.47 9.34 17.93
C LEU A 84 8.98 9.09 17.73
N THR A 85 9.42 7.86 17.94
CA THR A 85 10.78 7.39 17.66
C THR A 85 10.77 6.13 16.80
N TRP A 86 11.88 5.90 16.11
CA TRP A 86 12.02 4.82 15.14
C TRP A 86 13.34 4.08 15.36
N SER A 87 13.35 2.77 15.14
CA SER A 87 14.55 1.94 15.16
C SER A 87 15.50 2.29 14.01
N SER A 88 16.73 1.76 14.07
CA SER A 88 17.56 1.66 12.87
C SER A 88 16.88 0.79 11.81
N PRO A 89 17.14 1.01 10.51
CA PRO A 89 16.64 0.16 9.44
C PRO A 89 17.07 -1.30 9.59
N LYS A 90 16.14 -2.23 9.41
CA LYS A 90 16.40 -3.67 9.22
C LYS A 90 16.21 -4.02 7.75
N ASP A 91 17.21 -4.67 7.16
CA ASP A 91 17.13 -5.26 5.83
C ASP A 91 16.48 -6.63 5.90
N ILE A 92 15.42 -6.83 5.10
CA ILE A 92 14.68 -8.10 5.00
C ILE A 92 14.73 -8.68 3.58
N THR A 93 15.57 -8.14 2.70
CA THR A 93 15.63 -8.50 1.28
C THR A 93 15.72 -10.02 1.11
N ASN A 94 16.69 -10.67 1.77
CA ASN A 94 16.87 -12.12 1.69
C ASN A 94 15.76 -12.95 2.35
N GLU A 95 14.91 -12.35 3.18
CA GLU A 95 13.75 -13.03 3.79
C GLU A 95 12.54 -13.03 2.85
N ILE A 96 12.43 -12.02 1.98
CA ILE A 96 11.25 -11.80 1.11
C ILE A 96 11.56 -11.84 -0.38
N THR A 97 12.76 -12.25 -0.77
CA THR A 97 13.17 -12.40 -2.18
C THR A 97 13.88 -13.74 -2.38
N LYS A 98 14.10 -14.11 -3.64
CA LYS A 98 14.89 -15.29 -4.01
C LYS A 98 16.28 -14.85 -4.48
N PRO A 99 17.35 -15.66 -4.25
CA PRO A 99 18.71 -15.29 -4.66
C PRO A 99 18.85 -14.94 -6.15
N GLU A 100 18.11 -15.63 -7.02
CA GLU A 100 18.07 -15.38 -8.47
C GLU A 100 17.45 -14.03 -8.86
N TRP A 101 16.73 -13.36 -7.94
CA TRP A 101 16.11 -12.05 -8.16
C TRP A 101 17.03 -10.88 -7.79
N SER A 102 18.26 -11.11 -7.36
CA SER A 102 19.15 -10.06 -6.80
C SER A 102 19.39 -8.83 -7.70
N LYS A 103 19.13 -8.93 -9.01
CA LYS A 103 19.22 -7.82 -9.98
C LYS A 103 17.88 -7.44 -10.62
N ASP A 104 16.79 -8.09 -10.21
CA ASP A 104 15.47 -7.77 -10.70
C ASP A 104 15.01 -6.43 -10.11
N PHE A 105 14.25 -5.69 -10.91
CA PHE A 105 13.51 -4.56 -10.38
C PHE A 105 12.41 -5.08 -9.45
N MET A 106 12.54 -4.76 -8.17
CA MET A 106 11.60 -5.18 -7.14
C MET A 106 11.30 -4.07 -6.14
N PHE A 107 10.09 -4.09 -5.60
CA PHE A 107 9.66 -3.08 -4.64
C PHE A 107 8.46 -3.53 -3.82
N ILE A 108 8.48 -3.23 -2.51
CA ILE A 108 7.31 -3.31 -1.65
C ILE A 108 6.33 -2.23 -2.09
N THR A 109 5.05 -2.57 -2.17
CA THR A 109 4.03 -1.62 -2.65
C THR A 109 3.81 -0.52 -1.63
N SER A 110 3.71 0.74 -2.09
CA SER A 110 3.46 1.89 -1.22
C SER A 110 2.06 1.85 -0.59
N GLY A 111 1.87 2.60 0.50
CA GLY A 111 0.58 2.74 1.20
C GLY A 111 0.51 1.94 2.49
N ARG A 112 -0.17 0.79 2.48
CA ARG A 112 -0.32 -0.04 3.70
C ARG A 112 -0.47 -1.53 3.41
N GLY A 113 0.08 -2.34 4.30
CA GLY A 113 -0.25 -3.76 4.41
C GLY A 113 -1.42 -3.98 5.38
N TYR A 114 -1.60 -5.22 5.80
CA TYR A 114 -2.75 -5.68 6.58
C TYR A 114 -2.31 -6.65 7.68
N GLN A 115 -3.05 -6.69 8.80
CA GLN A 115 -2.92 -7.75 9.80
C GLN A 115 -4.16 -8.63 9.73
N ALA A 116 -3.96 -9.91 9.39
CA ALA A 116 -5.01 -10.93 9.43
C ALA A 116 -5.49 -11.17 10.86
N SER A 117 -6.71 -11.70 10.98
CA SER A 117 -7.34 -11.95 12.28
C SER A 117 -6.60 -12.97 13.15
N ASP A 118 -5.71 -13.78 12.58
CA ASP A 118 -4.81 -14.69 13.32
C ASP A 118 -3.53 -14.01 13.82
N GLY A 119 -3.36 -12.71 13.54
CA GLY A 119 -2.19 -11.92 13.89
C GLY A 119 -1.13 -11.83 12.79
N THR A 120 -1.26 -12.60 11.69
CA THR A 120 -0.30 -12.58 10.58
C THR A 120 -0.25 -11.21 9.92
N LEU A 121 0.95 -10.62 9.83
CA LEU A 121 1.19 -9.41 9.06
C LEU A 121 1.36 -9.77 7.59
N LEU A 122 0.68 -9.08 6.69
CA LEU A 122 0.65 -9.38 5.26
C LEU A 122 0.85 -8.11 4.43
N HIS A 123 1.63 -8.23 3.35
CA HIS A 123 1.86 -7.16 2.39
C HIS A 123 2.28 -7.74 1.03
N CYS A 124 2.51 -6.88 0.04
CA CYS A 124 2.84 -7.27 -1.33
C CYS A 124 4.21 -6.73 -1.77
N LEU A 125 4.94 -7.56 -2.49
CA LEU A 125 6.20 -7.27 -3.17
C LEU A 125 5.97 -7.43 -4.67
N VAL A 126 6.31 -6.42 -5.47
CA VAL A 126 6.34 -6.54 -6.93
C VAL A 126 7.73 -6.94 -7.36
N ASN A 127 7.83 -7.94 -8.24
CA ASN A 127 9.00 -8.21 -9.07
C ASN A 127 8.55 -8.14 -10.54
N LEU A 128 9.12 -7.24 -11.34
CA LEU A 128 8.63 -7.00 -12.70
C LEU A 128 8.78 -8.21 -13.65
N HIS A 129 9.68 -9.14 -13.35
CA HIS A 129 9.89 -10.35 -14.13
C HIS A 129 9.09 -11.55 -13.60
N ASN A 130 8.84 -11.60 -12.28
CA ASN A 130 8.27 -12.77 -11.61
C ASN A 130 6.82 -12.55 -11.09
N GLY A 131 6.29 -11.34 -11.23
CA GLY A 131 4.96 -10.96 -10.79
C GLY A 131 4.91 -10.39 -9.38
N THR A 132 3.69 -10.16 -8.88
CA THR A 132 3.48 -9.69 -7.51
C THR A 132 3.42 -10.87 -6.56
N HIS A 133 4.09 -10.81 -5.42
CA HIS A 133 4.05 -11.83 -4.38
C HIS A 133 3.50 -11.26 -3.08
N VAL A 134 2.83 -12.09 -2.30
CA VAL A 134 2.51 -11.77 -0.91
C VAL A 134 3.72 -12.11 -0.05
N PHE A 135 4.11 -11.23 0.85
CA PHE A 135 5.04 -11.53 1.93
C PHE A 135 4.39 -11.22 3.28
N GLY A 136 4.93 -11.78 4.36
CA GLY A 136 4.33 -11.58 5.66
C GLY A 136 5.17 -12.03 6.83
N SER A 137 4.63 -11.86 8.04
CA SER A 137 5.26 -12.32 9.28
C SER A 137 4.20 -12.94 10.19
N LYS A 138 4.51 -14.11 10.76
CA LYS A 138 3.65 -14.82 11.73
C LYS A 138 4.10 -14.66 13.17
N ASP A 139 5.20 -13.94 13.40
CA ASP A 139 5.89 -13.85 14.67
C ASP A 139 6.15 -12.40 15.10
N HIS A 140 5.27 -11.50 14.65
CA HIS A 140 5.28 -10.06 14.97
C HIS A 140 6.58 -9.37 14.50
N GLY A 141 7.01 -9.68 13.28
CA GLY A 141 8.13 -9.03 12.59
C GLY A 141 9.51 -9.53 13.00
N LYS A 142 9.63 -10.64 13.74
CA LYS A 142 10.93 -11.26 14.05
C LYS A 142 11.54 -11.85 12.77
N SER A 143 10.73 -12.58 12.00
CA SER A 143 11.06 -13.10 10.67
C SER A 143 9.95 -12.81 9.66
N TRP A 144 10.33 -12.79 8.38
CA TRP A 144 9.44 -12.60 7.24
C TRP A 144 9.48 -13.78 6.29
N PHE A 145 8.37 -14.06 5.63
CA PHE A 145 8.24 -15.11 4.62
C PHE A 145 7.76 -14.51 3.30
N LEU A 146 8.16 -15.13 2.20
CA LEU A 146 7.62 -14.90 0.86
C LEU A 146 6.66 -16.04 0.49
N ALA A 147 5.46 -15.71 0.00
CA ALA A 147 4.57 -16.70 -0.60
C ALA A 147 5.10 -17.13 -1.97
N GLU A 148 5.14 -18.44 -2.21
CA GLU A 148 5.73 -19.02 -3.42
C GLU A 148 4.99 -18.62 -4.71
N THR A 149 3.65 -18.58 -4.65
CA THR A 149 2.80 -18.38 -5.83
C THR A 149 2.61 -16.89 -6.12
N PRO A 150 2.95 -16.41 -7.32
CA PRO A 150 2.71 -15.03 -7.71
C PRO A 150 1.21 -14.76 -7.94
N VAL A 151 0.80 -13.54 -7.59
CA VAL A 151 -0.48 -12.91 -7.90
C VAL A 151 -0.36 -12.24 -9.27
N ILE A 152 -1.02 -12.83 -10.27
CA ILE A 152 -0.98 -12.35 -11.66
C ILE A 152 -2.38 -12.24 -12.29
N PRO A 153 -2.63 -11.24 -13.17
CA PRO A 153 -1.74 -10.11 -13.46
C PRO A 153 -1.68 -9.13 -12.28
N GLY A 154 -0.56 -8.42 -12.10
CA GLY A 154 -0.45 -7.47 -11.00
C GLY A 154 0.81 -6.62 -11.03
N ASP A 155 0.75 -5.55 -10.26
CA ASP A 155 1.79 -4.56 -9.97
C ASP A 155 1.48 -4.03 -8.55
N GLU A 156 1.54 -2.72 -8.32
CA GLU A 156 1.11 -2.10 -7.06
C GLU A 156 -0.28 -2.57 -6.61
N SER A 157 -0.31 -3.16 -5.42
CA SER A 157 -1.47 -3.87 -4.91
C SER A 157 -1.70 -3.60 -3.43
N LYS A 158 -2.86 -4.02 -2.94
CA LYS A 158 -3.28 -3.97 -1.55
C LYS A 158 -3.90 -5.30 -1.16
N ILE A 159 -3.56 -5.82 0.02
CA ILE A 159 -4.05 -7.08 0.55
C ILE A 159 -4.97 -6.84 1.74
N ILE A 160 -6.02 -7.65 1.87
CA ILE A 160 -6.89 -7.74 3.05
C ILE A 160 -7.28 -9.20 3.31
N GLU A 161 -7.75 -9.48 4.52
CA GLU A 161 -8.51 -10.69 4.84
C GLU A 161 -10.01 -10.41 4.75
N LEU A 162 -10.73 -11.27 4.02
CA LEU A 162 -12.19 -11.28 3.94
C LEU A 162 -12.80 -11.99 5.16
N LYS A 163 -14.08 -11.78 5.41
CA LYS A 163 -14.83 -12.38 6.54
C LYS A 163 -14.69 -13.89 6.62
N ASN A 164 -14.63 -14.57 5.47
CA ASN A 164 -14.47 -16.01 5.36
C ASN A 164 -13.01 -16.49 5.49
N LYS A 165 -12.08 -15.62 5.90
CA LYS A 165 -10.64 -15.88 6.05
C LYS A 165 -9.87 -16.05 4.74
N ASN A 166 -10.53 -15.88 3.59
CA ASN A 166 -9.82 -15.78 2.32
C ASN A 166 -9.01 -14.49 2.28
N TRP A 167 -7.88 -14.52 1.58
CA TRP A 167 -7.13 -13.30 1.28
C TRP A 167 -7.60 -12.73 -0.05
N MET A 168 -7.75 -11.41 -0.11
CA MET A 168 -7.99 -10.68 -1.35
C MET A 168 -6.84 -9.72 -1.61
N VAL A 169 -6.26 -9.80 -2.80
CA VAL A 169 -5.32 -8.80 -3.33
C VAL A 169 -6.04 -8.02 -4.43
N ASN A 170 -5.99 -6.69 -4.38
CA ASN A 170 -6.46 -5.83 -5.46
C ASN A 170 -5.28 -5.15 -6.14
N SER A 171 -5.09 -5.42 -7.44
CA SER A 171 -3.89 -5.05 -8.18
C SER A 171 -4.13 -3.97 -9.22
N ARG A 172 -3.16 -3.05 -9.31
CA ARG A 172 -2.93 -2.19 -10.47
C ARG A 172 -2.53 -3.09 -11.64
N VAL A 173 -3.03 -2.80 -12.84
CA VAL A 173 -2.55 -3.44 -14.07
C VAL A 173 -2.42 -2.39 -15.17
N ASN A 174 -1.19 -2.18 -15.64
CA ASN A 174 -0.88 -1.12 -16.60
C ASN A 174 -1.53 -1.39 -17.97
N GLY A 175 -2.11 -0.34 -18.58
CA GLY A 175 -2.68 -0.40 -19.93
C GLY A 175 -3.99 -1.18 -20.08
N LYS A 176 -4.62 -1.66 -19.00
CA LYS A 176 -5.89 -2.42 -19.05
C LYS A 176 -7.13 -1.57 -18.83
N GLY A 177 -7.02 -0.41 -18.20
CA GLY A 177 -8.16 0.46 -17.90
C GLY A 177 -9.00 0.02 -16.69
N TYR A 178 -8.60 -1.05 -16.00
CA TYR A 178 -9.33 -1.64 -14.87
C TYR A 178 -8.39 -2.25 -13.84
N ARG A 179 -8.84 -2.32 -12.59
CA ARG A 179 -8.22 -3.12 -11.52
C ARG A 179 -8.45 -4.62 -11.74
N TYR A 180 -7.63 -5.42 -11.08
CA TYR A 180 -7.88 -6.85 -10.89
C TYR A 180 -8.06 -7.17 -9.41
N SER A 181 -8.92 -8.14 -9.11
CA SER A 181 -9.03 -8.73 -7.77
C SER A 181 -8.63 -10.20 -7.83
N HIS A 182 -7.85 -10.61 -6.85
CA HIS A 182 -7.31 -11.96 -6.72
C HIS A 182 -7.73 -12.50 -5.37
N VAL A 183 -8.38 -13.66 -5.33
CA VAL A 183 -8.84 -14.27 -4.09
C VAL A 183 -8.13 -15.61 -3.90
N SER A 184 -7.61 -15.82 -2.70
CA SER A 184 -7.04 -17.09 -2.27
C SER A 184 -7.81 -17.62 -1.07
N SER A 185 -8.21 -18.90 -1.14
CA SER A 185 -8.85 -19.63 -0.04
C SER A 185 -7.88 -20.53 0.74
N ASP A 186 -6.58 -20.46 0.42
CA ASP A 186 -5.55 -21.37 0.92
C ASP A 186 -4.27 -20.64 1.38
N MET A 187 -4.45 -19.42 1.89
CA MET A 187 -3.38 -18.56 2.43
C MET A 187 -2.29 -18.25 1.39
N GLY A 188 -2.71 -17.91 0.18
CA GLY A 188 -1.84 -17.44 -0.90
C GLY A 188 -1.14 -18.53 -1.70
N LYS A 189 -1.50 -19.82 -1.51
CA LYS A 189 -0.93 -20.92 -2.30
C LYS A 189 -1.51 -20.95 -3.72
N THR A 190 -2.79 -20.63 -3.89
CA THR A 190 -3.44 -20.48 -5.19
C THR A 190 -4.30 -19.21 -5.23
N TRP A 191 -4.47 -18.64 -6.43
CA TRP A 191 -5.20 -17.40 -6.64
C TRP A 191 -6.21 -17.52 -7.79
N GLY A 192 -7.47 -17.20 -7.51
CA GLY A 192 -8.47 -16.92 -8.54
C GLY A 192 -8.46 -15.45 -8.91
N SER A 193 -8.17 -15.12 -10.17
CA SER A 193 -8.02 -13.74 -10.66
C SER A 193 -9.22 -13.29 -11.50
N GLN A 194 -9.73 -12.08 -11.25
CA GLN A 194 -10.85 -11.50 -11.98
C GLN A 194 -10.58 -10.03 -12.33
N GLN A 195 -10.78 -9.68 -13.61
CA GLN A 195 -10.84 -8.28 -14.03
C GLN A 195 -12.08 -7.59 -13.45
N ARG A 196 -11.91 -6.39 -12.89
CA ARG A 196 -12.98 -5.62 -12.25
C ARG A 196 -13.48 -4.50 -13.16
N ASN A 197 -14.46 -4.81 -14.01
CA ASN A 197 -15.09 -3.83 -14.90
C ASN A 197 -15.82 -2.71 -14.13
N ASP A 198 -16.14 -2.95 -12.86
CA ASP A 198 -16.71 -2.00 -11.90
C ASP A 198 -15.65 -1.10 -11.21
N LEU A 199 -14.37 -1.42 -11.39
CA LEU A 199 -13.22 -0.66 -10.87
C LEU A 199 -12.33 -0.16 -12.03
N ILE A 200 -12.83 0.85 -12.76
CA ILE A 200 -12.07 1.58 -13.79
C ILE A 200 -10.82 2.21 -13.16
N ASP A 201 -9.67 2.07 -13.81
CA ASP A 201 -8.37 2.55 -13.31
C ASP A 201 -7.37 2.80 -14.45
N PRO A 202 -6.52 3.84 -14.40
CA PRO A 202 -5.59 4.17 -15.47
C PRO A 202 -4.23 3.45 -15.32
N GLY A 203 -4.09 2.52 -14.39
CA GLY A 203 -2.79 2.02 -13.94
C GLY A 203 -2.20 2.95 -12.88
N CYS A 204 -2.89 3.10 -11.75
CA CYS A 204 -2.45 3.91 -10.60
C CYS A 204 -2.47 3.09 -9.31
N ASN A 205 -1.71 3.50 -8.28
CA ASN A 205 -1.88 2.95 -6.94
C ASN A 205 -3.28 3.31 -6.39
N ALA A 206 -3.77 2.49 -5.47
CA ALA A 206 -5.11 2.58 -4.90
C ALA A 206 -5.08 2.20 -3.41
N SER A 207 -6.16 2.49 -2.69
CA SER A 207 -6.32 2.08 -1.29
C SER A 207 -7.50 1.11 -1.13
N LEU A 208 -7.32 0.12 -0.27
CA LEU A 208 -8.33 -0.87 0.10
C LEU A 208 -8.26 -1.07 1.61
N ILE A 209 -9.40 -0.98 2.29
CA ILE A 209 -9.51 -1.27 3.72
C ILE A 209 -10.77 -2.09 4.01
N ASN A 210 -10.71 -2.88 5.07
CA ASN A 210 -11.87 -3.51 5.70
C ASN A 210 -12.34 -2.59 6.86
N TYR A 211 -13.55 -2.04 6.77
CA TYR A 211 -14.05 -1.03 7.70
C TYR A 211 -14.47 -1.63 9.05
N ASP A 212 -15.20 -2.74 9.04
CA ASP A 212 -15.79 -3.34 10.24
C ASP A 212 -15.85 -4.88 10.21
N GLY A 213 -15.13 -5.51 9.28
CA GLY A 213 -15.19 -6.94 9.01
C GLY A 213 -16.17 -7.32 7.89
N ASP A 214 -17.18 -6.47 7.64
CA ASP A 214 -18.26 -6.74 6.68
C ASP A 214 -18.23 -5.79 5.47
N VAL A 215 -17.81 -4.55 5.68
CA VAL A 215 -17.79 -3.51 4.65
C VAL A 215 -16.38 -3.27 4.15
N LEU A 216 -16.16 -3.44 2.84
CA LEU A 216 -14.92 -3.05 2.21
C LEU A 216 -15.04 -1.67 1.58
N LEU A 217 -13.99 -0.86 1.73
CA LEU A 217 -13.88 0.45 1.11
C LEU A 217 -12.68 0.48 0.18
N PHE A 218 -12.89 0.98 -1.04
CA PHE A 218 -11.86 1.07 -2.06
C PHE A 218 -11.79 2.49 -2.61
N SER A 219 -10.58 3.04 -2.71
CA SER A 219 -10.34 4.34 -3.33
C SER A 219 -9.29 4.23 -4.42
N ASN A 220 -9.60 4.81 -5.57
CA ASN A 220 -8.68 4.96 -6.68
C ASN A 220 -9.08 6.18 -7.53
N VAL A 221 -8.27 6.49 -8.53
CA VAL A 221 -8.62 7.45 -9.59
C VAL A 221 -9.46 6.75 -10.66
N SER A 222 -10.67 7.23 -10.87
CA SER A 222 -11.69 6.54 -11.68
C SER A 222 -11.78 7.10 -13.09
N ASP A 223 -10.73 6.87 -13.86
CA ASP A 223 -10.64 7.13 -15.30
C ASP A 223 -9.76 6.04 -15.92
N ASN A 224 -9.98 5.67 -17.18
CA ASN A 224 -9.27 4.54 -17.78
C ASN A 224 -7.90 4.91 -18.37
N LYS A 225 -7.54 6.21 -18.42
CA LYS A 225 -6.31 6.70 -19.04
C LYS A 225 -5.58 7.73 -18.18
N ASN A 226 -6.32 8.59 -17.49
CA ASN A 226 -5.80 9.76 -16.81
C ASN A 226 -5.87 9.60 -15.29
N ARG A 227 -4.90 10.17 -14.58
CA ARG A 227 -4.90 10.23 -13.12
C ARG A 227 -5.73 11.41 -12.64
N VAL A 228 -7.05 11.24 -12.70
CA VAL A 228 -8.07 12.23 -12.35
C VAL A 228 -9.22 11.58 -11.60
N ASN A 229 -10.01 12.40 -10.90
CA ASN A 229 -11.23 11.97 -10.24
C ASN A 229 -10.98 10.85 -9.20
N LEU A 230 -10.40 11.22 -8.05
CA LEU A 230 -10.30 10.32 -6.91
C LEU A 230 -11.71 10.03 -6.37
N VAL A 231 -12.05 8.75 -6.27
CA VAL A 231 -13.36 8.30 -5.81
C VAL A 231 -13.22 7.32 -4.66
N ILE A 232 -14.34 7.07 -3.98
CA ILE A 232 -14.52 5.94 -3.09
C ILE A 232 -15.66 5.05 -3.59
N ARG A 233 -15.51 3.75 -3.38
CA ARG A 233 -16.53 2.71 -3.57
C ARG A 233 -16.64 1.85 -2.33
N MET A 234 -17.80 1.24 -2.16
CA MET A 234 -18.09 0.33 -1.08
C MET A 234 -18.50 -1.03 -1.63
N SER A 235 -18.08 -2.11 -0.98
CA SER A 235 -18.61 -3.45 -1.19
C SER A 235 -19.23 -3.96 0.10
N LEU A 236 -20.43 -4.52 -0.01
CA LEU A 236 -21.20 -5.13 1.08
C LEU A 236 -21.23 -6.67 0.98
N ASP A 237 -20.61 -7.22 -0.06
CA ASP A 237 -20.60 -8.63 -0.43
C ASP A 237 -19.15 -9.14 -0.55
N GLN A 238 -18.26 -8.60 0.30
CA GLN A 238 -16.88 -9.07 0.45
C GLN A 238 -16.06 -8.99 -0.84
N GLY A 239 -16.28 -7.93 -1.62
CA GLY A 239 -15.54 -7.63 -2.84
C GLY A 239 -16.13 -8.27 -4.09
N ILE A 240 -17.29 -8.94 -4.02
CA ILE A 240 -17.94 -9.52 -5.21
C ILE A 240 -18.47 -8.41 -6.13
N SER A 241 -19.08 -7.36 -5.59
CA SER A 241 -19.50 -6.18 -6.34
C SER A 241 -19.14 -4.88 -5.62
N TRP A 242 -19.02 -3.79 -6.39
CA TRP A 242 -18.73 -2.46 -5.86
C TRP A 242 -19.84 -1.46 -6.21
N SER A 243 -20.11 -0.54 -5.29
CA SER A 243 -21.07 0.55 -5.50
C SER A 243 -20.67 1.46 -6.65
N THR A 244 -21.61 2.29 -7.12
CA THR A 244 -21.27 3.44 -7.96
C THR A 244 -20.22 4.32 -7.26
N PRO A 245 -19.23 4.85 -7.99
CA PRO A 245 -18.17 5.65 -7.39
C PRO A 245 -18.70 6.99 -6.90
N LYS A 246 -18.28 7.40 -5.71
CA LYS A 246 -18.54 8.74 -5.17
C LYS A 246 -17.25 9.56 -5.22
N SER A 247 -17.25 10.68 -5.94
CA SER A 247 -16.08 11.54 -6.06
C SER A 247 -15.71 12.20 -4.73
N ILE A 248 -14.45 12.01 -4.33
CA ILE A 248 -13.81 12.75 -3.24
C ILE A 248 -13.18 14.02 -3.82
N TYR A 249 -12.49 13.91 -4.95
CA TYR A 249 -11.85 15.02 -5.62
C TYR A 249 -11.85 14.84 -7.14
N LYS A 250 -12.50 15.74 -7.87
CA LYS A 250 -12.68 15.61 -9.33
C LYS A 250 -11.45 15.97 -10.17
N GLY A 251 -10.50 16.72 -9.61
CA GLY A 251 -9.31 17.17 -10.34
C GLY A 251 -8.27 16.07 -10.51
N GLU A 252 -7.06 16.48 -10.89
CA GLU A 252 -5.90 15.60 -10.96
C GLU A 252 -5.55 15.07 -9.59
N ALA A 253 -5.50 13.75 -9.49
CA ALA A 253 -5.16 13.03 -8.27
C ALA A 253 -4.45 11.74 -8.66
N ALA A 254 -3.72 11.15 -7.74
CA ALA A 254 -3.02 9.90 -8.00
C ALA A 254 -3.07 8.98 -6.76
N TYR A 255 -1.93 8.72 -6.13
CA TYR A 255 -1.84 7.69 -5.10
C TYR A 255 -2.69 8.09 -3.91
N SER A 256 -3.29 7.10 -3.24
CA SER A 256 -4.10 7.34 -2.05
C SER A 256 -3.91 6.23 -1.02
N SER A 257 -4.10 6.58 0.25
CA SER A 257 -4.11 5.63 1.37
C SER A 257 -5.19 6.04 2.39
N MET A 258 -6.05 5.10 2.74
CA MET A 258 -7.16 5.27 3.67
C MET A 258 -6.86 4.63 5.03
N THR A 259 -7.45 5.19 6.08
CA THR A 259 -7.54 4.57 7.41
C THR A 259 -8.85 4.94 8.08
N ILE A 260 -9.21 4.17 9.11
CA ILE A 260 -10.35 4.44 9.97
C ILE A 260 -9.84 5.27 11.15
N LEU A 261 -10.50 6.40 11.41
CA LEU A 261 -10.20 7.27 12.54
C LEU A 261 -10.92 6.78 13.80
N LYS A 262 -10.49 7.24 14.97
CA LYS A 262 -11.05 6.79 16.26
C LYS A 262 -12.55 7.05 16.41
N ASN A 263 -13.05 8.10 15.74
CA ASN A 263 -14.47 8.45 15.72
C ASN A 263 -15.29 7.67 14.67
N GLY A 264 -14.67 6.75 13.92
CA GLY A 264 -15.32 5.97 12.86
C GLY A 264 -15.37 6.66 11.50
N ASP A 265 -14.86 7.88 11.37
CA ASP A 265 -14.70 8.51 10.06
C ASP A 265 -13.58 7.83 9.27
N ILE A 266 -13.66 7.93 7.95
CA ILE A 266 -12.62 7.49 7.03
C ILE A 266 -11.72 8.67 6.75
N GLY A 267 -10.45 8.56 7.10
CA GLY A 267 -9.40 9.47 6.68
C GLY A 267 -8.74 8.97 5.41
N ILE A 268 -8.51 9.85 4.44
CA ILE A 268 -7.78 9.54 3.21
C ILE A 268 -6.70 10.58 2.97
N PHE A 269 -5.48 10.09 2.70
CA PHE A 269 -4.33 10.89 2.30
C PHE A 269 -4.01 10.59 0.84
N PHE A 270 -3.85 11.63 0.01
CA PHE A 270 -3.67 11.44 -1.44
C PHE A 270 -2.86 12.55 -2.10
N GLU A 271 -2.27 12.20 -3.24
CA GLU A 271 -1.58 13.13 -4.15
C GLU A 271 -2.61 13.93 -4.96
N LYS A 272 -2.45 15.26 -5.00
CA LYS A 272 -3.42 16.20 -5.58
C LYS A 272 -2.73 17.23 -6.49
N ASP A 273 -3.42 17.63 -7.55
CA ASP A 273 -3.05 18.70 -8.48
C ASP A 273 -1.67 18.44 -9.12
N ASN A 274 -1.58 17.38 -9.93
CA ASN A 274 -0.33 16.96 -10.60
C ASN A 274 0.87 16.84 -9.63
N TYR A 275 0.68 16.10 -8.53
CA TYR A 275 1.71 15.81 -7.53
C TYR A 275 2.26 17.03 -6.77
N THR A 276 1.66 18.21 -6.93
CA THR A 276 2.13 19.43 -6.24
C THR A 276 1.74 19.47 -4.76
N LYS A 277 0.76 18.65 -4.35
CA LYS A 277 0.25 18.61 -2.98
C LYS A 277 -0.01 17.19 -2.52
N ASN A 278 0.16 17.00 -1.23
CA ASN A 278 -0.30 15.81 -0.50
C ASN A 278 -1.35 16.26 0.53
N VAL A 279 -2.57 15.76 0.41
CA VAL A 279 -3.74 16.28 1.14
C VAL A 279 -4.41 15.18 1.95
N PHE A 280 -4.78 15.51 3.18
CA PHE A 280 -5.63 14.68 4.02
C PHE A 280 -7.05 15.25 4.05
N VAL A 281 -8.06 14.41 3.81
CA VAL A 281 -9.47 14.73 4.05
C VAL A 281 -10.14 13.59 4.81
N LYS A 282 -11.29 13.87 5.42
CA LYS A 282 -12.09 12.85 6.11
C LYS A 282 -13.58 13.00 5.85
N PHE A 283 -14.28 11.88 5.91
CA PHE A 283 -15.73 11.81 5.73
C PHE A 283 -16.30 10.58 6.46
N SER A 284 -17.58 10.64 6.81
CA SER A 284 -18.24 9.55 7.53
C SER A 284 -18.67 8.42 6.59
N LEU A 285 -18.84 7.21 7.13
CA LEU A 285 -19.47 6.11 6.39
C LEU A 285 -20.89 6.47 5.92
N LYS A 286 -21.61 7.30 6.69
CA LYS A 286 -22.94 7.81 6.29
C LYS A 286 -22.86 8.61 5.00
N TRP A 287 -21.82 9.45 4.83
CA TRP A 287 -21.60 10.16 3.58
C TRP A 287 -21.30 9.19 2.43
N VAL A 288 -20.49 8.14 2.65
CA VAL A 288 -20.23 7.13 1.61
C VAL A 288 -21.51 6.42 1.17
N LYS A 289 -22.41 6.11 2.11
CA LYS A 289 -23.70 5.45 1.87
C LYS A 289 -24.77 6.35 1.26
N SER A 290 -24.63 7.67 1.32
CA SER A 290 -25.65 8.57 0.80
C SER A 290 -25.60 8.61 -0.72
N LEU A 291 -26.77 8.46 -1.35
CA LEU A 291 -26.96 8.72 -2.78
C LEU A 291 -26.67 10.20 -3.11
#